data_AF-A0A3D3I4E4-F1
#
_entry.id   AF-A0A3D3I4E4-F1
#
_cell.length_a   1.000
_cell.length_b   1.000
_cell.length_c   1.000
_cell.angle_alpha   90.00
_cell.angle_beta   90.00
_cell.angle_gamma   90.00
#
_symmetry.space_group_name_H-M   'P 1'
#
loop_
_entity.id
_entity.type
_entity.pdbx_description
1 polymer ?
#
loop_
_entity_poly.entity_id
_entity_poly.type
_entity_poly.pdbx_seq_one_letter_code
_entity_poly.pdbx_strand_id
1 'polypeptide(L)'
;MKPSEKGWLKEYLEFRKDLLGELTSEKRKSTHPEHSLYRVIQPTGLMYGHAVEVLDFPDQKNWDEKDKMKLLLAESLISSSLLFHDKPISSPEDLSQLMAKTLDSIANFYNNVFPELATPSKTFFGKRKTGLELAEKILDKRIEKTVEFSGNFWTQFFHNSLLFLDIFIFGQWIHTNADRIVSDFFKYEREELRFSVVKIIAAAAHANQKIEFEERKLLDFFLQSAGLPPEKKKEAIEIFERGIEVEVINLPTNNSWLLKKYFLEMAILT
;
A
#
# COMPACT_ATOMS: atom_id res chain seq x y z
N MET A 1 1.96 -5.78 -22.95
CA MET A 1 1.79 -6.41 -21.63
C MET A 1 0.31 -6.59 -21.35
N LYS A 2 -0.08 -7.69 -20.73
CA LYS A 2 -1.47 -7.94 -20.33
C LYS A 2 -1.55 -8.20 -18.82
N PRO A 3 -1.92 -7.19 -18.01
CA PRO A 3 -1.85 -7.34 -16.55
C PRO A 3 -2.78 -8.43 -16.02
N SER A 4 -3.91 -8.68 -16.67
CA SER A 4 -4.84 -9.76 -16.32
C SER A 4 -4.32 -11.19 -16.54
N GLU A 5 -3.22 -11.39 -17.28
CA GLU A 5 -2.67 -12.71 -17.59
C GLU A 5 -1.49 -13.08 -16.66
N LYS A 6 -1.27 -14.39 -16.48
CA LYS A 6 -0.12 -14.89 -15.72
C LYS A 6 1.20 -14.48 -16.39
N GLY A 7 2.19 -14.10 -15.60
CA GLY A 7 3.49 -13.65 -16.09
C GLY A 7 3.58 -12.13 -16.29
N TRP A 8 2.50 -11.39 -15.99
CA TRP A 8 2.48 -9.93 -16.10
C TRP A 8 3.60 -9.26 -15.32
N LEU A 9 3.97 -9.79 -14.14
CA LEU A 9 4.99 -9.16 -13.30
C LEU A 9 6.37 -9.29 -13.94
N LYS A 10 6.61 -10.39 -14.65
CA LYS A 10 7.85 -10.57 -15.42
C LYS A 10 7.93 -9.57 -16.57
N GLU A 11 6.87 -9.46 -17.37
CA GLU A 11 6.80 -8.50 -18.48
C GLU A 11 6.95 -7.05 -17.99
N TYR A 12 6.32 -6.72 -16.86
CA TYR A 12 6.44 -5.42 -16.20
C TYR A 12 7.90 -5.11 -15.84
N LEU A 13 8.60 -6.04 -15.17
CA LEU A 13 9.99 -5.85 -14.76
C LEU A 13 10.93 -5.71 -15.96
N GLU A 14 10.68 -6.44 -17.04
CA GLU A 14 11.44 -6.31 -18.29
C GLU A 14 11.23 -4.93 -18.93
N PHE A 15 9.99 -4.44 -18.98
CA PHE A 15 9.67 -3.12 -19.51
C PHE A 15 10.24 -1.98 -18.66
N ARG A 16 10.21 -2.12 -17.33
CA ARG A 16 10.63 -1.08 -16.38
C ARG A 16 12.10 -1.10 -15.99
N LYS A 17 12.88 -2.04 -16.51
CA LYS A 17 14.26 -2.32 -16.07
C LYS A 17 15.12 -1.05 -16.00
N ASP A 18 15.10 -0.24 -17.04
CA ASP A 18 15.95 0.96 -17.13
C ASP A 18 15.48 2.04 -16.15
N LEU A 19 14.17 2.32 -16.09
CA LEU A 19 13.58 3.29 -15.16
C LEU A 19 13.83 2.90 -13.70
N LEU A 20 13.66 1.62 -13.35
CA LEU A 20 13.94 1.11 -12.01
C LEU A 20 15.44 1.18 -11.70
N GLY A 21 16.30 0.96 -12.70
CA GLY A 21 17.74 1.20 -12.58
C GLY A 21 18.04 2.66 -12.19
N GLU A 22 17.38 3.64 -12.81
CA GLU A 22 17.59 5.06 -12.48
C GLU A 22 17.22 5.42 -11.03
N LEU A 23 16.20 4.78 -10.44
CA LEU A 23 15.81 5.02 -9.04
C LEU A 23 16.92 4.69 -8.04
N THR A 24 17.85 3.83 -8.44
CA THR A 24 18.97 3.39 -7.59
C THR A 24 20.16 4.35 -7.67
N SER A 25 20.12 5.32 -8.59
CA SER A 25 21.14 6.36 -8.70
C SER A 25 21.00 7.40 -7.57
N GLU A 26 22.14 7.88 -7.06
CA GLU A 26 22.19 8.88 -5.97
C GLU A 26 21.40 10.16 -6.30
N LYS A 27 21.26 10.51 -7.60
CA LYS A 27 20.56 11.72 -8.06
C LYS A 27 19.06 11.75 -7.73
N ARG A 28 18.43 10.60 -7.49
CA ARG A 28 16.99 10.53 -7.17
C ARG A 28 16.70 10.32 -5.68
N LYS A 29 17.74 10.08 -4.87
CA LYS A 29 17.61 10.03 -3.41
C LYS A 29 17.61 11.45 -2.86
N SER A 30 16.52 11.82 -2.20
CA SER A 30 16.45 13.03 -1.40
C SER A 30 17.16 12.81 -0.07
N THR A 31 17.39 13.88 0.67
CA THR A 31 18.03 13.79 2.00
C THR A 31 17.21 12.98 3.02
N HIS A 32 15.91 12.78 2.78
CA HIS A 32 15.04 11.99 3.65
C HIS A 32 14.27 10.92 2.86
N PRO A 33 14.37 9.61 3.20
CA PRO A 33 13.76 8.54 2.41
C PRO A 33 12.25 8.69 2.15
N GLU A 34 11.50 9.23 3.11
CA GLU A 34 10.06 9.48 2.92
C GLU A 34 9.75 10.53 1.84
N HIS A 35 10.62 11.53 1.63
CA HIS A 35 10.43 12.52 0.57
C HIS A 35 10.67 11.89 -0.80
N SER A 36 11.65 10.98 -0.89
CA SER A 36 11.88 10.19 -2.11
C SER A 36 10.70 9.28 -2.42
N LEU A 37 10.16 8.59 -1.41
CA LEU A 37 9.01 7.72 -1.57
C LEU A 37 7.77 8.54 -2.01
N TYR A 38 7.52 9.68 -1.38
CA TYR A 38 6.43 10.58 -1.76
C TYR A 38 6.56 11.06 -3.21
N ARG A 39 7.76 11.43 -3.67
CA ARG A 39 8.00 11.88 -5.05
C ARG A 39 7.66 10.80 -6.08
N VAL A 40 7.81 9.53 -5.73
CA VAL A 40 7.45 8.41 -6.61
C VAL A 40 5.97 8.10 -6.54
N ILE A 41 5.39 8.04 -5.34
CA ILE A 41 4.00 7.58 -5.16
C ILE A 41 2.98 8.67 -5.48
N GLN A 42 3.20 9.92 -5.03
CA GLN A 42 2.18 10.97 -5.12
C GLN A 42 1.66 11.21 -6.55
N PRO A 43 2.51 11.25 -7.60
CA PRO A 43 2.03 11.44 -8.96
C PRO A 43 1.12 10.33 -9.46
N THR A 44 1.27 9.10 -8.92
CA THR A 44 0.51 7.93 -9.37
C THR A 44 -0.97 7.96 -8.96
N GLY A 45 -1.36 8.88 -8.08
CA GLY A 45 -2.72 8.93 -7.55
C GLY A 45 -3.00 7.91 -6.43
N LEU A 46 -2.10 6.95 -6.18
CA LEU A 46 -2.36 5.81 -5.28
C LEU A 46 -2.66 6.25 -3.84
N MET A 47 -1.97 7.29 -3.34
CA MET A 47 -2.28 7.90 -2.03
C MET A 47 -3.73 8.42 -1.93
N TYR A 48 -4.31 8.78 -3.07
CA TYR A 48 -5.64 9.33 -3.22
C TYR A 48 -6.64 8.29 -3.75
N GLY A 49 -6.35 6.99 -3.66
CA GLY A 49 -7.27 5.93 -4.05
C GLY A 49 -7.60 5.85 -5.55
N HIS A 50 -6.86 6.55 -6.41
CA HIS A 50 -7.08 6.60 -7.86
C HIS A 50 -5.83 6.21 -8.63
N ALA A 51 -6.00 5.54 -9.76
CA ALA A 51 -4.89 5.29 -10.68
C ALA A 51 -4.76 6.46 -11.67
N VAL A 52 -3.75 7.31 -11.47
CA VAL A 52 -3.38 8.33 -12.47
C VAL A 52 -2.45 7.68 -13.51
N GLU A 53 -2.64 8.04 -14.78
CA GLU A 53 -1.84 7.54 -15.90
C GLU A 53 -0.38 8.03 -15.79
N VAL A 54 0.47 7.30 -15.08
CA VAL A 54 1.90 7.63 -14.91
C VAL A 54 2.81 6.57 -15.51
N LEU A 55 2.25 5.51 -16.10
CA LEU A 55 3.04 4.35 -16.44
C LEU A 55 3.55 4.33 -17.90
N ASP A 56 3.15 5.25 -18.76
CA ASP A 56 3.56 5.35 -20.18
C ASP A 56 3.56 3.99 -20.91
N PHE A 57 2.72 3.03 -20.49
CA PHE A 57 2.66 1.72 -21.13
C PHE A 57 1.87 1.82 -22.44
N PRO A 58 2.35 1.17 -23.51
CA PRO A 58 1.52 0.91 -24.68
C PRO A 58 0.23 0.21 -24.25
N ASP A 59 -0.92 0.71 -24.71
CA ASP A 59 -2.26 0.18 -24.44
C ASP A 59 -2.80 0.34 -23.00
N GLN A 60 -2.16 1.13 -22.12
CA GLN A 60 -2.65 1.38 -20.76
C GLN A 60 -4.12 1.85 -20.72
N LYS A 61 -4.55 2.61 -21.74
CA LYS A 61 -5.94 3.11 -21.87
C LYS A 61 -6.98 2.00 -21.94
N ASN A 62 -6.58 0.79 -22.34
CA ASN A 62 -7.47 -0.36 -22.47
C ASN A 62 -7.54 -1.20 -21.19
N TRP A 63 -6.73 -0.90 -20.18
CA TRP A 63 -6.76 -1.61 -18.91
C TRP A 63 -7.86 -1.10 -18.01
N ASP A 64 -8.48 -2.01 -17.27
CA ASP A 64 -9.43 -1.65 -16.22
C ASP A 64 -8.69 -1.08 -14.98
N GLU A 65 -9.45 -0.48 -14.07
CA GLU A 65 -8.89 0.11 -12.85
C GLU A 65 -8.18 -0.93 -11.97
N LYS A 66 -8.64 -2.18 -11.99
CA LYS A 66 -8.03 -3.29 -11.25
C LYS A 66 -6.60 -3.52 -11.73
N ASP A 67 -6.42 -3.67 -13.03
CA ASP A 67 -5.12 -3.92 -13.66
C ASP A 67 -4.17 -2.72 -13.49
N LYS A 68 -4.68 -1.49 -13.59
CA LYS A 68 -3.89 -0.28 -13.29
C LYS A 68 -3.43 -0.25 -11.83
N MET A 69 -4.33 -0.43 -10.87
CA MET A 69 -4.00 -0.43 -9.44
C MET A 69 -3.01 -1.54 -9.08
N LYS A 70 -3.10 -2.70 -9.73
CA LYS A 70 -2.15 -3.79 -9.55
C LYS A 70 -0.73 -3.41 -9.93
N LEU A 71 -0.55 -2.79 -11.09
CA LEU A 71 0.75 -2.32 -11.53
C LEU A 71 1.28 -1.19 -10.64
N LEU A 72 0.42 -0.25 -10.24
CA LEU A 72 0.80 0.84 -9.34
C LEU A 72 1.26 0.33 -7.97
N LEU A 73 0.55 -0.66 -7.41
CA LEU A 73 0.96 -1.30 -6.15
C LEU A 73 2.32 -1.99 -6.30
N ALA A 74 2.51 -2.76 -7.38
CA ALA A 74 3.77 -3.44 -7.66
C ALA A 74 4.93 -2.45 -7.81
N GLU A 75 4.75 -1.42 -8.65
CA GLU A 75 5.72 -0.36 -8.89
C GLU A 75 6.09 0.36 -7.59
N SER A 76 5.10 0.68 -6.76
CA SER A 76 5.31 1.41 -5.51
C SER A 76 6.06 0.58 -4.47
N LEU A 77 5.75 -0.72 -4.34
CA LEU A 77 6.48 -1.63 -3.45
C LEU A 77 7.92 -1.83 -3.91
N ILE A 78 8.12 -2.06 -5.21
CA ILE A 78 9.47 -2.21 -5.78
C ILE A 78 10.25 -0.93 -5.58
N SER A 79 9.68 0.21 -5.96
CA SER A 79 10.33 1.53 -5.82
C SER A 79 10.68 1.83 -4.36
N SER A 80 9.80 1.51 -3.41
CA SER A 80 10.08 1.60 -1.98
C SER A 80 11.37 0.82 -1.66
N SER A 81 11.42 -0.48 -1.97
CA SER A 81 12.62 -1.31 -1.74
C SER A 81 13.91 -0.72 -2.33
N LEU A 82 13.85 -0.19 -3.55
CA LEU A 82 15.02 0.39 -4.22
C LEU A 82 15.48 1.71 -3.59
N LEU A 83 14.54 2.58 -3.21
CA LEU A 83 14.86 3.88 -2.63
C LEU A 83 15.57 3.73 -1.27
N PHE A 84 15.17 2.73 -0.48
CA PHE A 84 15.80 2.41 0.78
C PHE A 84 17.01 1.45 0.64
N HIS A 85 17.43 1.11 -0.58
CA HIS A 85 18.62 0.30 -0.78
C HIS A 85 19.89 1.15 -0.70
N ASP A 86 20.65 1.05 0.38
CA ASP A 86 21.80 1.93 0.63
C ASP A 86 23.05 1.60 -0.20
N LYS A 87 23.12 0.42 -0.83
CA LYS A 87 24.32 0.02 -1.57
C LYS A 87 24.25 0.51 -3.03
N PRO A 88 25.36 1.03 -3.58
CA PRO A 88 25.42 1.41 -4.98
C PRO A 88 25.29 0.17 -5.86
N ILE A 89 24.46 0.27 -6.90
CA ILE A 89 24.33 -0.76 -7.94
C ILE A 89 25.37 -0.49 -9.00
N SER A 90 26.31 -1.42 -9.16
CA SER A 90 27.47 -1.24 -10.05
C SER A 90 27.37 -2.05 -11.33
N SER A 91 26.44 -3.01 -11.40
CA SER A 91 26.25 -3.89 -12.54
C SER A 91 24.77 -4.26 -12.78
N PRO A 92 24.41 -4.68 -14.01
CA PRO A 92 23.10 -5.27 -14.30
C PRO A 92 22.78 -6.49 -13.42
N GLU A 93 23.79 -7.27 -13.07
CA GLU A 93 23.67 -8.45 -12.20
C GLU A 93 23.26 -8.06 -10.77
N ASP A 94 23.85 -6.99 -10.23
CA ASP A 94 23.48 -6.45 -8.91
C ASP A 94 22.01 -6.01 -8.89
N LEU A 95 21.56 -5.35 -9.97
CA LEU A 95 20.17 -4.94 -10.12
C LEU A 95 19.24 -6.16 -10.17
N SER A 96 19.58 -7.18 -10.96
CA SER A 96 18.80 -8.41 -11.03
C SER A 96 18.72 -9.14 -9.68
N GLN A 97 19.81 -9.17 -8.91
CA GLN A 97 19.81 -9.76 -7.58
C GLN A 97 18.96 -8.96 -6.59
N LEU A 98 19.05 -7.63 -6.63
CA LEU A 98 18.22 -6.76 -5.80
C LEU A 98 16.73 -6.90 -6.14
N MET A 99 16.38 -7.02 -7.42
CA MET A 99 15.01 -7.29 -7.85
C MET A 99 14.51 -8.63 -7.33
N ALA A 100 15.29 -9.71 -7.48
CA ALA A 100 14.92 -11.02 -6.95
C ALA A 100 14.67 -10.96 -5.44
N LYS A 101 15.57 -10.32 -4.68
CA LYS A 101 15.40 -10.11 -3.23
C LYS A 101 14.17 -9.27 -2.89
N THR A 102 13.88 -8.24 -3.69
CA THR A 102 12.69 -7.39 -3.51
C THR A 102 11.42 -8.20 -3.69
N LEU A 103 11.33 -9.03 -4.72
CA LEU A 103 10.17 -9.90 -4.97
C LEU A 103 9.97 -10.93 -3.84
N ASP A 104 11.07 -11.55 -3.37
CA ASP A 104 11.01 -12.42 -2.20
C ASP A 104 10.52 -11.66 -0.95
N SER A 105 10.96 -10.42 -0.78
CA SER A 105 10.57 -9.57 0.35
C SER A 105 9.09 -9.19 0.28
N ILE A 106 8.56 -8.84 -0.91
CA ILE A 106 7.12 -8.56 -1.12
C ILE A 106 6.29 -9.79 -0.76
N ALA A 107 6.68 -10.97 -1.28
CA ALA A 107 5.99 -12.22 -0.98
C ALA A 107 6.00 -12.54 0.52
N ASN A 108 7.15 -12.40 1.18
CA ASN A 108 7.29 -12.66 2.61
C ASN A 108 6.52 -11.64 3.46
N PHE A 109 6.55 -10.37 3.10
CA PHE A 109 5.80 -9.31 3.77
C PHE A 109 4.32 -9.64 3.82
N TYR A 110 3.69 -9.86 2.66
CA TYR A 110 2.26 -10.15 2.64
C TYR A 110 1.91 -11.48 3.31
N ASN A 111 2.74 -12.53 3.16
CA ASN A 111 2.47 -13.81 3.83
C ASN A 111 2.49 -13.70 5.37
N ASN A 112 3.33 -12.82 5.92
CA ASN A 112 3.51 -12.71 7.36
C ASN A 112 2.64 -11.61 7.99
N VAL A 113 2.44 -10.48 7.29
CA VAL A 113 1.70 -9.31 7.79
C VAL A 113 0.22 -9.35 7.40
N PHE A 114 -0.13 -10.12 6.35
CA PHE A 114 -1.51 -10.30 5.86
C PHE A 114 -1.85 -11.80 5.79
N PRO A 115 -2.06 -12.48 6.94
CA PRO A 115 -2.36 -13.91 6.98
C PRO A 115 -3.53 -14.32 6.07
N GLU A 116 -4.51 -13.43 5.89
CA GLU A 116 -5.66 -13.60 5.00
C GLU A 116 -5.31 -13.66 3.50
N LEU A 117 -4.10 -13.25 3.11
CA LEU A 117 -3.59 -13.31 1.73
C LEU A 117 -2.56 -14.42 1.53
N ALA A 118 -2.19 -15.12 2.61
CA ALA A 118 -1.09 -16.07 2.62
C ALA A 118 -1.19 -17.08 1.47
N THR A 119 -0.06 -17.34 0.83
CA THR A 119 0.06 -18.17 -0.36
C THR A 119 1.09 -19.27 -0.13
N PRO A 120 0.72 -20.56 -0.34
CA PRO A 120 1.65 -21.67 -0.15
C PRO A 120 2.89 -21.53 -1.04
N SER A 121 4.06 -21.75 -0.43
CA SER A 121 5.38 -21.69 -1.08
C SER A 121 5.69 -22.88 -2.01
N LYS A 122 4.90 -23.96 -1.91
CA LYS A 122 4.99 -25.15 -2.76
C LYS A 122 3.76 -25.30 -3.65
N THR A 123 3.94 -25.91 -4.82
CA THR A 123 2.83 -26.41 -5.64
C THR A 123 2.28 -27.72 -5.07
N PHE A 124 1.15 -28.21 -5.60
CA PHE A 124 0.58 -29.51 -5.23
C PHE A 124 1.56 -30.68 -5.46
N PHE A 125 2.49 -30.54 -6.40
CA PHE A 125 3.54 -31.52 -6.68
C PHE A 125 4.83 -31.27 -5.88
N GLY A 126 4.78 -30.40 -4.85
CA GLY A 126 5.92 -30.15 -3.96
C GLY A 126 7.02 -29.23 -4.52
N LYS A 127 6.91 -28.76 -5.77
CA LYS A 127 7.87 -27.82 -6.37
C LYS A 127 7.80 -26.47 -5.65
N ARG A 128 8.95 -25.94 -5.22
CA ARG A 128 9.03 -24.60 -4.62
C ARG A 128 8.77 -23.55 -5.71
N LYS A 129 7.88 -22.60 -5.40
CA LYS A 129 7.64 -21.42 -6.25
C LYS A 129 8.76 -20.41 -6.08
N THR A 130 9.05 -19.70 -7.15
CA THR A 130 10.01 -18.58 -7.13
C THR A 130 9.42 -17.36 -6.41
N GLY A 131 10.28 -16.43 -5.96
CA GLY A 131 9.84 -15.14 -5.40
C GLY A 131 8.93 -14.36 -6.35
N LEU A 132 9.26 -14.36 -7.64
CA LEU A 132 8.43 -13.79 -8.70
C LEU A 132 7.02 -14.40 -8.74
N GLU A 133 6.91 -15.73 -8.77
CA GLU A 133 5.61 -16.41 -8.81
C GLU A 133 4.78 -16.18 -7.55
N LEU A 134 5.44 -16.06 -6.39
CA LEU A 134 4.78 -15.79 -5.12
C LEU A 134 4.32 -14.33 -5.02
N ALA A 135 5.17 -13.38 -5.43
CA ALA A 135 4.85 -11.96 -5.47
C ALA A 135 3.72 -11.67 -6.45
N GLU A 136 3.77 -12.21 -7.67
CA GLU A 136 2.70 -12.06 -8.66
C GLU A 136 1.36 -12.54 -8.09
N LYS A 137 1.33 -13.76 -7.55
CA LYS A 137 0.11 -14.35 -6.99
C LYS A 137 -0.43 -13.58 -5.78
N ILE A 138 0.44 -13.03 -4.92
CA ILE A 138 -0.03 -12.30 -3.73
C ILE A 138 -0.53 -10.90 -4.09
N LEU A 139 0.07 -10.24 -5.09
CA LEU A 139 -0.41 -8.97 -5.63
C LEU A 139 -1.77 -9.14 -6.32
N ASP A 140 -1.94 -10.21 -7.11
CA ASP A 140 -3.24 -10.54 -7.71
C ASP A 140 -4.31 -10.72 -6.62
N LYS A 141 -4.04 -11.52 -5.59
CA LYS A 141 -4.97 -11.70 -4.45
C LYS A 141 -5.28 -10.40 -3.71
N ARG A 142 -4.27 -9.54 -3.52
CA ARG A 142 -4.45 -8.27 -2.79
C ARG A 142 -5.43 -7.36 -3.52
N ILE A 143 -5.31 -7.29 -4.85
CA ILE A 143 -6.11 -6.44 -5.73
C ILE A 143 -7.46 -7.08 -6.06
N GLU A 144 -7.57 -8.41 -6.07
CA GLU A 144 -8.85 -9.08 -6.32
C GLU A 144 -9.91 -8.73 -5.26
N LYS A 145 -9.49 -8.44 -4.02
CA LYS A 145 -10.37 -7.87 -2.99
C LYS A 145 -10.96 -6.51 -3.37
N THR A 146 -10.32 -5.72 -4.25
CA THR A 146 -10.87 -4.47 -4.76
C THR A 146 -12.16 -4.70 -5.56
N VAL A 147 -12.30 -5.86 -6.22
CA VAL A 147 -13.51 -6.21 -7.00
C VAL A 147 -14.74 -6.33 -6.09
N GLU A 148 -14.58 -6.73 -4.83
CA GLU A 148 -15.68 -6.76 -3.85
C GLU A 148 -16.28 -5.37 -3.63
N PHE A 149 -15.53 -4.30 -3.95
CA PHE A 149 -15.91 -2.91 -3.72
C PHE A 149 -16.22 -2.11 -4.99
N SER A 150 -16.12 -2.71 -6.19
CA SER A 150 -16.26 -2.00 -7.47
C SER A 150 -17.67 -1.46 -7.77
N GLY A 151 -18.65 -1.74 -6.91
CA GLY A 151 -20.01 -1.22 -7.02
C GLY A 151 -20.23 0.15 -6.36
N ASN A 152 -19.31 0.62 -5.53
CA ASN A 152 -19.41 1.92 -4.85
C ASN A 152 -18.08 2.67 -4.93
N PHE A 153 -18.13 3.88 -5.52
CA PHE A 153 -16.96 4.73 -5.71
C PHE A 153 -16.20 4.98 -4.39
N TRP A 154 -16.89 5.36 -3.32
CA TRP A 154 -16.27 5.70 -2.04
C TRP A 154 -15.64 4.49 -1.35
N THR A 155 -16.32 3.34 -1.38
CA THR A 155 -15.76 2.10 -0.81
C THR A 155 -14.52 1.67 -1.59
N GLN A 156 -14.54 1.76 -2.92
CA GLN A 156 -13.38 1.48 -3.76
C GLN A 156 -12.24 2.48 -3.54
N PHE A 157 -12.57 3.77 -3.45
CA PHE A 157 -11.62 4.85 -3.15
C PHE A 157 -10.87 4.58 -1.85
N PHE A 158 -11.59 4.31 -0.75
CA PHE A 158 -10.97 4.05 0.54
C PHE A 158 -10.15 2.78 0.50
N HIS A 159 -10.66 1.70 -0.12
CA HIS A 159 -9.91 0.46 -0.28
C HIS A 159 -8.58 0.69 -1.01
N ASN A 160 -8.60 1.42 -2.12
CA ASN A 160 -7.42 1.73 -2.91
C ASN A 160 -6.45 2.63 -2.13
N SER A 161 -6.96 3.65 -1.42
CA SER A 161 -6.14 4.55 -0.61
C SER A 161 -5.40 3.78 0.50
N LEU A 162 -6.01 2.71 1.03
CA LEU A 162 -5.38 1.88 2.06
C LEU A 162 -4.23 1.02 1.52
N LEU A 163 -4.11 0.83 0.21
CA LEU A 163 -2.92 0.21 -0.40
C LEU A 163 -1.65 1.06 -0.18
N PHE A 164 -1.81 2.38 0.00
CA PHE A 164 -0.70 3.24 0.39
C PHE A 164 -0.10 2.83 1.74
N LEU A 165 -0.94 2.48 2.72
CA LEU A 165 -0.47 2.03 4.03
C LEU A 165 0.32 0.72 3.90
N ASP A 166 -0.06 -0.18 2.98
CA ASP A 166 0.71 -1.39 2.72
C ASP A 166 2.13 -1.04 2.22
N ILE A 167 2.27 -0.05 1.33
CA ILE A 167 3.57 0.40 0.81
C ILE A 167 4.41 1.07 1.90
N PHE A 168 3.78 1.91 2.73
CA PHE A 168 4.45 2.57 3.85
C PHE A 168 4.99 1.54 4.85
N ILE A 169 4.15 0.60 5.27
CA ILE A 169 4.52 -0.46 6.23
C ILE A 169 5.60 -1.37 5.63
N PHE A 170 5.48 -1.73 4.34
CA PHE A 170 6.48 -2.52 3.65
C PHE A 170 7.86 -1.86 3.68
N GLY A 171 7.92 -0.55 3.43
CA GLY A 171 9.17 0.22 3.48
C GLY A 171 9.85 0.18 4.84
N GLN A 172 9.09 0.11 5.94
CA GLN A 172 9.65 -0.09 7.28
C GLN A 172 10.05 -1.55 7.52
N TRP A 173 9.19 -2.48 7.10
CA TRP A 173 9.35 -3.91 7.32
C TRP A 173 10.58 -4.50 6.62
N ILE A 174 10.92 -4.04 5.41
CA ILE A 174 12.01 -4.61 4.60
C ILE A 174 13.40 -4.51 5.25
N HIS A 175 13.58 -3.63 6.24
CA HIS A 175 14.82 -3.47 7.01
C HIS A 175 14.88 -4.32 8.28
N THR A 176 13.85 -5.14 8.52
CA THR A 176 13.73 -5.97 9.72
C THR A 176 13.92 -7.45 9.41
N ASN A 177 14.11 -8.26 10.46
CA ASN A 177 14.11 -9.71 10.31
C ASN A 177 12.68 -10.24 10.25
N ALA A 178 12.40 -11.16 9.34
CA ALA A 178 11.08 -11.76 9.17
C ALA A 178 10.74 -12.81 10.24
N ASP A 179 10.94 -12.48 11.52
CA ASP A 179 10.55 -13.32 12.64
C ASP A 179 9.10 -13.06 13.08
N ARG A 180 8.62 -13.90 14.01
CA ARG A 180 7.24 -13.83 14.49
C ARG A 180 6.95 -12.54 15.26
N ILE A 181 7.88 -12.05 16.07
CA ILE A 181 7.69 -10.86 16.90
C ILE A 181 7.53 -9.64 16.00
N VAL A 182 8.41 -9.52 15.00
CA VAL A 182 8.34 -8.47 13.99
C VAL A 182 7.04 -8.55 13.19
N SER A 183 6.64 -9.76 12.78
CA SER A 183 5.40 -9.96 12.03
C SER A 183 4.17 -9.55 12.84
N ASP A 184 4.12 -9.89 14.13
CA ASP A 184 3.00 -9.54 15.01
C ASP A 184 2.97 -8.02 15.30
N PHE A 185 4.14 -7.38 15.45
CA PHE A 185 4.25 -5.93 15.52
C PHE A 185 3.67 -5.24 14.28
N PHE A 186 4.08 -5.63 13.07
CA PHE A 186 3.59 -4.97 11.85
C PHE A 186 2.12 -5.27 11.53
N LYS A 187 1.57 -6.41 11.97
CA LYS A 187 0.11 -6.65 11.93
C LYS A 187 -0.64 -5.65 12.80
N TYR A 188 -0.14 -5.40 14.01
CA TYR A 188 -0.70 -4.44 14.94
C TYR A 188 -0.59 -3.01 14.38
N GLU A 189 0.60 -2.59 13.94
CA GLU A 189 0.81 -1.26 13.34
C GLU A 189 -0.10 -1.02 12.14
N ARG A 190 -0.31 -2.04 11.29
CA ARG A 190 -1.26 -1.95 10.16
C ARG A 190 -2.68 -1.65 10.62
N GLU A 191 -3.14 -2.34 11.65
CA GLU A 191 -4.48 -2.14 12.20
C GLU A 191 -4.60 -0.75 12.84
N GLU A 192 -3.60 -0.33 13.62
CA GLU A 192 -3.59 0.97 14.27
C GLU A 192 -3.52 2.14 13.27
N LEU A 193 -2.79 2.00 12.16
CA LEU A 193 -2.79 3.03 11.10
C LEU A 193 -4.16 3.16 10.44
N ARG A 194 -4.85 2.04 10.17
CA ARG A 194 -6.22 2.06 9.64
C ARG A 194 -7.20 2.65 10.65
N PHE A 195 -7.05 2.30 11.92
CA PHE A 195 -7.86 2.85 12.99
C PHE A 195 -7.58 4.35 13.23
N SER A 196 -6.36 4.81 12.95
CA SER A 196 -6.02 6.24 13.00
C SER A 196 -6.79 7.03 11.95
N VAL A 197 -7.07 6.47 10.76
CA VAL A 197 -7.94 7.12 9.77
C VAL A 197 -9.34 7.37 10.33
N VAL A 198 -9.91 6.42 11.10
CA VAL A 198 -11.20 6.64 11.78
C VAL A 198 -11.13 7.85 12.72
N LYS A 199 -10.08 7.94 13.54
CA LYS A 199 -9.91 9.06 14.47
C LYS A 199 -9.80 10.39 13.74
N ILE A 200 -9.14 10.40 12.59
CA ILE A 200 -9.02 11.58 11.74
C ILE A 200 -10.37 11.98 11.13
N ILE A 201 -11.11 11.03 10.56
CA ILE A 201 -12.47 11.25 10.04
C ILE A 201 -13.38 11.79 11.16
N ALA A 202 -13.32 11.20 12.36
CA ALA A 202 -14.08 11.66 13.52
C ALA A 202 -13.70 13.08 13.95
N ALA A 203 -12.40 13.41 14.04
CA ALA A 203 -11.97 14.76 14.41
C ALA A 203 -12.38 15.80 13.36
N ALA A 204 -12.25 15.47 12.07
CA ALA A 204 -12.64 16.35 10.97
C ALA A 204 -14.15 16.63 10.98
N ALA A 205 -14.99 15.58 11.10
CA ALA A 205 -16.46 15.71 11.15
C ALA A 205 -16.99 16.50 12.36
N HIS A 206 -16.19 16.60 13.44
CA HIS A 206 -16.54 17.39 14.62
C HIS A 206 -15.95 18.81 14.61
N ALA A 207 -15.15 19.18 13.59
CA ALA A 207 -14.41 20.44 13.58
C ALA A 207 -15.32 21.69 13.62
N ASN A 208 -16.54 21.59 13.07
CA ASN A 208 -17.55 22.65 13.09
C ASN A 208 -18.68 22.41 14.12
N GLN A 209 -18.52 21.42 15.01
CA GLN A 209 -19.49 20.99 16.03
C GLN A 209 -20.79 20.37 15.49
N LYS A 210 -20.87 20.06 14.19
CA LYS A 210 -22.04 19.46 13.57
C LYS A 210 -21.65 18.41 12.54
N ILE A 211 -21.96 17.15 12.87
CA ILE A 211 -21.78 16.04 11.94
C ILE A 211 -22.87 16.07 10.86
N GLU A 212 -22.46 16.19 9.60
CA GLU A 212 -23.33 16.10 8.43
C GLU A 212 -23.62 14.64 8.03
N PHE A 213 -24.64 14.45 7.21
CA PHE A 213 -25.03 13.11 6.74
C PHE A 213 -23.94 12.47 5.87
N GLU A 214 -23.30 13.27 5.03
CA GLU A 214 -22.23 12.88 4.12
C GLU A 214 -21.01 12.36 4.89
N GLU A 215 -20.62 13.00 5.99
CA GLU A 215 -19.50 12.58 6.85
C GLU A 215 -19.77 11.22 7.50
N ARG A 216 -21.01 10.99 7.96
CA ARG A 216 -21.45 9.66 8.45
C ARG A 216 -21.33 8.61 7.34
N LYS A 217 -21.70 8.97 6.11
CA LYS A 217 -21.56 8.06 4.96
C LYS A 217 -20.11 7.79 4.60
N LEU A 218 -19.23 8.78 4.69
CA LEU A 218 -17.79 8.58 4.50
C LEU A 218 -17.24 7.58 5.51
N LEU A 219 -17.60 7.68 6.79
CA LEU A 219 -17.25 6.67 7.79
C LEU A 219 -17.78 5.29 7.40
N ASP A 220 -19.06 5.18 7.03
CA ASP A 220 -19.67 3.90 6.63
C ASP A 220 -18.88 3.24 5.48
N PHE A 221 -18.50 4.00 4.45
CA PHE A 221 -17.71 3.51 3.32
C PHE A 221 -16.28 3.12 3.72
N PHE A 222 -15.67 3.88 4.61
CA PHE A 222 -14.36 3.55 5.16
C PHE A 222 -14.41 2.22 5.96
N LEU A 223 -15.38 2.05 6.86
CA LEU A 223 -15.51 0.84 7.67
C LEU A 223 -15.81 -0.43 6.86
N GLN A 224 -16.45 -0.28 5.69
CA GLN A 224 -16.65 -1.37 4.73
C GLN A 224 -15.34 -1.81 4.07
N SER A 225 -14.45 -0.87 3.75
CA SER A 225 -13.21 -1.12 3.01
C SER A 225 -11.98 -1.41 3.89
N ALA A 226 -11.98 -0.94 5.14
CA ALA A 226 -10.81 -1.00 6.02
C ALA A 226 -10.42 -2.40 6.52
N GLY A 227 -11.35 -3.36 6.47
CA GLY A 227 -11.11 -4.71 6.96
C GLY A 227 -10.80 -4.76 8.47
N LEU A 228 -11.35 -3.81 9.24
CA LEU A 228 -11.22 -3.80 10.70
C LEU A 228 -12.00 -4.96 11.34
N PRO A 229 -11.50 -5.55 12.44
CA PRO A 229 -12.26 -6.51 13.23
C PRO A 229 -13.59 -5.92 13.77
N PRO A 230 -14.62 -6.75 14.04
CA PRO A 230 -15.94 -6.28 14.50
C PRO A 230 -15.89 -5.39 15.75
N GLU A 231 -15.03 -5.72 16.71
CA GLU A 231 -14.82 -4.96 17.95
C GLU A 231 -14.26 -3.56 17.65
N LYS A 232 -13.27 -3.45 16.77
CA LYS A 232 -12.71 -2.17 16.31
C LYS A 232 -13.72 -1.38 15.49
N LYS A 233 -14.59 -2.02 14.71
CA LYS A 233 -15.68 -1.31 14.00
C LYS A 233 -16.68 -0.69 14.97
N LYS A 234 -17.01 -1.39 16.05
CA LYS A 234 -17.90 -0.85 17.09
C LYS A 234 -17.24 0.33 17.80
N GLU A 235 -15.98 0.18 18.21
CA GLU A 235 -15.19 1.25 18.81
C GLU A 235 -15.08 2.47 17.87
N ALA A 236 -14.90 2.25 16.58
CA ALA A 236 -14.84 3.30 15.57
C ALA A 236 -16.11 4.15 15.52
N ILE A 237 -17.29 3.50 15.55
CA ILE A 237 -18.58 4.20 15.58
C ILE A 237 -18.73 4.99 16.87
N GLU A 238 -18.38 4.41 18.02
CA GLU A 238 -18.45 5.10 19.32
C GLU A 238 -17.55 6.34 19.36
N ILE A 239 -16.32 6.25 18.85
CA ILE A 239 -15.41 7.39 18.74
C ILE A 239 -15.97 8.45 17.79
N PHE A 240 -16.51 8.04 16.65
CA PHE A 240 -17.06 8.98 15.68
C PHE A 240 -18.28 9.74 16.22
N GLU A 241 -19.20 9.08 16.93
CA GLU A 241 -20.35 9.78 17.53
C GLU A 241 -19.94 10.73 18.65
N ARG A 242 -18.97 10.33 19.48
CA ARG A 242 -18.49 11.14 20.60
C ARG A 242 -17.64 12.32 20.14
N GLY A 243 -16.90 12.16 19.04
CA GLY A 243 -15.82 13.05 18.65
C GLY A 243 -14.52 12.75 19.39
N ILE A 244 -13.43 13.27 18.83
CA ILE A 244 -12.08 13.19 19.40
C ILE A 244 -11.30 14.47 19.05
N GLU A 245 -10.58 15.00 20.04
CA GLU A 245 -9.69 16.15 19.82
C GLU A 245 -8.43 15.71 19.07
N VAL A 246 -7.95 16.55 18.15
CA VAL A 246 -6.79 16.25 17.31
C VAL A 246 -5.54 15.98 18.14
N GLU A 247 -5.39 16.69 19.26
CA GLU A 247 -4.28 16.58 20.21
C GLU A 247 -4.19 15.21 20.89
N VAL A 248 -5.32 14.49 20.96
CA VAL A 248 -5.42 13.15 21.56
C VAL A 248 -5.08 12.06 20.54
N ILE A 249 -5.07 12.40 19.24
CA ILE A 249 -4.73 11.45 18.18
C ILE A 249 -3.23 11.18 18.20
N ASN A 250 -2.85 10.13 18.91
CA ASN A 250 -1.51 9.59 18.84
C ASN A 250 -1.36 8.79 17.54
N LEU A 251 -0.68 9.38 16.55
CA LEU A 251 -0.35 8.65 15.33
C LEU A 251 0.79 7.67 15.64
N PRO A 252 0.68 6.38 15.25
CA PRO A 252 1.68 5.34 15.56
C PRO A 252 3.13 5.73 15.19
N THR A 253 3.28 6.70 14.31
CA THR A 253 4.55 7.22 13.80
C THR A 253 4.62 8.74 13.98
N ASN A 254 4.63 9.23 15.22
CA ASN A 254 4.63 10.68 15.55
C ASN A 254 5.66 11.55 14.78
N ASN A 255 6.67 10.96 14.12
CA ASN A 255 7.66 11.63 13.29
C ASN A 255 7.59 11.36 11.77
N SER A 256 6.65 10.56 11.26
CA SER A 256 6.53 10.33 9.81
C SER A 256 5.90 11.54 9.12
N TRP A 257 6.66 12.22 8.27
CA TRP A 257 6.18 13.32 7.46
C TRP A 257 5.20 12.84 6.38
N LEU A 258 5.49 11.67 5.80
CA LEU A 258 4.68 11.10 4.73
C LEU A 258 3.31 10.62 5.24
N LEU A 259 3.23 9.98 6.41
CA LEU A 259 1.94 9.60 6.98
C LEU A 259 1.11 10.81 7.39
N LYS A 260 1.73 11.87 7.95
CA LYS A 260 1.02 13.12 8.25
C LYS A 260 0.36 13.72 7.02
N LYS A 261 1.03 13.67 5.86
CA LYS A 261 0.41 14.07 4.59
C LYS A 261 -0.77 13.19 4.24
N TYR A 262 -0.63 11.87 4.26
CA TYR A 262 -1.74 10.96 3.98
C TYR A 262 -2.96 11.20 4.87
N PHE A 263 -2.76 11.35 6.18
CA PHE A 263 -3.86 11.63 7.11
C PHE A 263 -4.49 13.00 6.89
N LEU A 264 -3.70 14.02 6.52
CA LEU A 264 -4.24 15.32 6.13
C LEU A 264 -5.17 15.22 4.91
N GLU A 265 -4.80 14.42 3.89
CA GLU A 265 -5.67 14.21 2.72
C GLU A 265 -6.98 13.53 3.11
N MET A 266 -6.94 12.57 4.04
CA MET A 266 -8.16 11.94 4.59
C MET A 266 -9.02 12.93 5.39
N ALA A 267 -8.39 13.84 6.13
CA ALA A 267 -9.08 14.89 6.87
C ALA A 267 -9.78 15.89 5.94
N ILE A 268 -9.10 16.33 4.87
CA ILE A 268 -9.65 17.28 3.88
C ILE A 268 -10.86 16.69 3.15
N LEU A 269 -10.87 15.38 2.95
CA LEU A 269 -11.98 14.68 2.30
C LEU A 269 -13.26 14.64 3.16
N THR A 270 -13.11 14.69 4.48
CA THR A 270 -14.20 14.57 5.45
C THR A 270 -14.89 15.92 5.61
#